data_AF-A0A3B6RJI5-F1
#
_entry.id   AF-A0A3B6RJI5-F1
#
_cell.length_a   1.000
_cell.length_b   1.000
_cell.length_c   1.000
_cell.angle_alpha   90.00
_cell.angle_beta   90.00
_cell.angle_gamma   90.00
#
_symmetry.space_group_name_H-M   'P 1'
#
loop_
_entity.id
_entity.type
_entity.pdbx_description
1 polymer ?
#
loop_
_entity_poly.entity_id
_entity_poly.type
_entity_poly.pdbx_seq_one_letter_code
_entity_poly.pdbx_strand_id
1 'polypeptide(L)'
;MPTFLKTFPIVLVDEEGIVRADIPFRRAESKYSVEQVGVKVEFFCGELNGVSYSDPAIVEKYARHSQLVEIFESDRATLKSHGVFRSSPRGWFTFGHATFALPFFFGHNWHGTRTLFRDVFVGIDPDLDAQVEFGTFQKVGDPTTRKQVV
;
A
#
# COMPACT_ATOMS: atom_id res chain seq x y z
N MET A 1 -3.33 -15.79 2.25
CA MET A 1 -4.09 -14.83 1.41
C MET A 1 -3.13 -13.75 0.90
N PRO A 2 -3.14 -13.40 -0.40
CA PRO A 2 -2.30 -12.31 -0.93
C PRO A 2 -2.69 -10.93 -0.38
N THR A 3 -1.71 -10.04 -0.20
CA THR A 3 -1.89 -8.73 0.45
C THR A 3 -2.91 -7.81 -0.22
N PHE A 4 -3.08 -7.92 -1.54
CA PHE A 4 -3.98 -7.05 -2.31
C PHE A 4 -5.47 -7.38 -2.10
N LEU A 5 -5.78 -8.61 -1.73
CA LEU A 5 -7.16 -9.13 -1.75
C LEU A 5 -7.82 -8.95 -0.38
N LYS A 6 -9.08 -8.47 -0.41
CA LYS A 6 -9.91 -8.30 0.80
C LYS A 6 -10.59 -9.61 1.23
N THR A 7 -10.94 -10.43 0.25
CA THR A 7 -11.54 -11.75 0.41
C THR A 7 -10.82 -12.71 -0.53
N PHE A 8 -10.73 -13.98 -0.17
CA PHE A 8 -10.03 -14.98 -0.96
C PHE A 8 -10.74 -16.34 -0.81
N PRO A 9 -10.87 -17.15 -1.87
CA PRO A 9 -11.48 -18.48 -1.77
C PRO A 9 -10.59 -19.44 -0.97
N ILE A 10 -11.22 -20.47 -0.42
CA ILE A 10 -10.51 -21.57 0.27
C ILE A 10 -10.31 -22.69 -0.73
N VAL A 11 -9.04 -22.96 -1.02
CA VAL A 11 -8.58 -24.02 -1.92
C VAL A 11 -7.45 -24.75 -1.20
N LEU A 12 -7.57 -26.06 -1.10
CA LEU A 12 -6.58 -26.95 -0.52
C LEU A 12 -5.88 -27.70 -1.66
N VAL A 13 -4.57 -27.59 -1.68
CA VAL A 13 -3.69 -28.20 -2.69
C VAL A 13 -2.79 -29.23 -2.03
N ASP A 14 -2.41 -30.25 -2.78
CA ASP A 14 -1.35 -31.17 -2.36
C ASP A 14 0.06 -30.59 -2.60
N GLU A 15 1.08 -31.40 -2.31
CA GLU A 15 2.49 -31.04 -2.46
C GLU A 15 2.89 -30.73 -3.92
N GLU A 16 2.13 -31.23 -4.89
CA GLU A 16 2.35 -31.00 -6.33
C GLU A 16 1.58 -29.77 -6.84
N GLY A 17 0.79 -29.11 -5.97
CA GLY A 17 -0.04 -27.96 -6.32
C GLY A 17 -1.36 -28.32 -6.99
N ILE A 18 -1.76 -29.60 -6.98
CA ILE A 18 -3.04 -30.06 -7.52
C ILE A 18 -4.13 -29.80 -6.50
N VAL A 19 -5.27 -29.26 -6.94
CA VAL A 19 -6.43 -29.00 -6.08
C VAL A 19 -7.05 -30.34 -5.62
N ARG A 20 -7.15 -30.51 -4.31
CA ARG A 20 -7.74 -31.71 -3.68
C ARG A 20 -9.04 -31.45 -2.96
N ALA A 21 -9.24 -30.24 -2.44
CA ALA A 21 -10.49 -29.84 -1.82
C ALA A 21 -10.71 -28.32 -1.89
N ASP A 22 -11.95 -27.88 -1.81
CA ASP A 22 -12.34 -26.47 -1.75
C ASP A 22 -13.59 -26.26 -0.90
N ILE A 23 -13.90 -24.99 -0.64
CA ILE A 23 -15.21 -24.59 -0.13
C ILE A 23 -15.99 -23.98 -1.30
N PRO A 24 -16.93 -24.74 -1.91
CA PRO A 24 -17.57 -24.33 -3.15
C PRO A 24 -18.55 -23.19 -2.93
N PHE A 25 -18.54 -22.21 -3.82
CA PHE A 25 -19.56 -21.14 -3.81
C PHE A 25 -20.93 -21.65 -4.27
N ARG A 26 -20.97 -22.42 -5.37
CA ARG A 26 -22.18 -23.12 -5.85
C ARG A 26 -22.06 -24.60 -5.54
N ARG A 27 -23.06 -25.16 -4.86
CA ARG A 27 -23.03 -26.57 -4.39
C ARG A 27 -23.56 -27.60 -5.39
N ALA A 28 -24.26 -27.17 -6.44
CA ALA A 28 -24.99 -28.09 -7.35
C ALA A 28 -24.09 -29.10 -8.08
N GLU A 29 -22.88 -28.70 -8.45
CA GLU A 29 -21.91 -29.53 -9.18
C GLU A 29 -20.57 -29.63 -8.43
N SER A 30 -20.60 -29.48 -7.10
CA SER A 30 -19.38 -29.60 -6.31
C SER A 30 -18.84 -31.03 -6.36
N LYS A 31 -17.53 -31.14 -6.58
CA LYS A 31 -16.76 -32.40 -6.61
C LYS A 31 -15.64 -32.44 -5.58
N TYR A 32 -15.27 -31.28 -5.04
CA TYR A 32 -14.11 -31.08 -4.17
C TYR A 32 -14.51 -30.57 -2.78
N SER A 33 -15.80 -30.69 -2.41
CA SER A 33 -16.23 -30.19 -1.10
C SER A 33 -15.58 -30.99 0.03
N VAL A 34 -15.38 -30.33 1.17
CA VAL A 34 -14.80 -30.93 2.39
C VAL A 34 -15.52 -32.22 2.78
N GLU A 35 -16.85 -32.25 2.64
CA GLU A 35 -17.69 -33.42 2.94
C GLU A 35 -17.47 -34.59 1.97
N GLN A 36 -17.34 -34.29 0.67
CA GLN A 36 -17.18 -35.32 -0.36
C GLN A 36 -15.79 -35.95 -0.32
N VAL A 37 -14.76 -35.13 -0.07
CA VAL A 37 -13.36 -35.57 -0.03
C VAL A 37 -13.03 -36.21 1.33
N GLY A 38 -13.73 -35.83 2.40
CA GLY A 38 -13.49 -36.37 3.75
C GLY A 38 -12.25 -35.79 4.42
N VAL A 39 -12.01 -34.48 4.26
CA VAL A 39 -10.84 -33.80 4.81
C VAL A 39 -10.90 -33.80 6.34
N LYS A 40 -9.76 -34.05 6.99
CA LYS A 40 -9.58 -33.97 8.44
C LYS A 40 -8.52 -32.92 8.78
N VAL A 41 -8.63 -32.34 9.96
CA VAL A 41 -7.60 -31.45 10.51
C VAL A 41 -7.04 -32.06 11.78
N GLU A 42 -5.71 -32.03 11.92
CA GLU A 42 -4.99 -32.44 13.12
C GLU A 42 -4.06 -31.30 13.52
N PHE A 43 -4.05 -30.97 14.82
CA PHE A 43 -3.25 -29.88 15.36
C PHE A 43 -2.02 -30.41 16.07
N PHE A 44 -0.88 -29.78 15.77
CA PHE A 44 0.40 -30.05 16.44
C PHE A 44 0.83 -28.81 17.21
N CYS A 45 1.19 -28.99 18.47
CA CYS A 45 1.54 -27.91 19.41
C CYS A 45 0.36 -26.97 19.76
N GLY A 46 0.61 -26.01 20.66
CA GLY A 46 -0.38 -25.05 21.12
C GLY A 46 -1.48 -25.67 22.00
N GLU A 47 -2.57 -24.93 22.15
CA GLU A 47 -3.71 -25.32 23.00
C GLU A 47 -4.42 -26.58 22.50
N LEU A 48 -4.51 -26.75 21.17
CA LEU A 48 -5.22 -27.87 20.53
C LEU A 48 -4.30 -29.05 20.20
N ASN A 49 -3.12 -29.16 20.82
CA ASN A 49 -2.15 -30.19 20.49
C ASN A 49 -2.71 -31.62 20.59
N GLY A 50 -2.57 -32.41 19.53
CA GLY A 50 -3.03 -33.80 19.45
C GLY A 50 -4.54 -33.95 19.24
N VAL A 51 -5.27 -32.84 19.04
CA VAL A 51 -6.70 -32.88 18.72
C VAL A 51 -6.88 -33.01 17.22
N SER A 52 -7.75 -33.93 16.81
CA SER A 52 -8.18 -34.09 15.42
C SER A 52 -9.69 -33.90 15.29
N TYR A 53 -10.10 -33.24 14.21
CA TYR A 53 -11.50 -33.05 13.85
C TYR A 53 -11.78 -33.60 12.45
N SER A 54 -12.92 -34.28 12.32
CA SER A 54 -13.46 -34.79 11.05
C SER A 54 -14.81 -34.18 10.69
N ASP A 55 -15.42 -33.40 11.58
CA ASP A 55 -16.68 -32.72 11.29
C ASP A 55 -16.46 -31.61 10.23
N PRO A 56 -17.16 -31.64 9.09
CA PRO A 56 -16.92 -30.70 8.00
C PRO A 56 -17.07 -29.24 8.40
N ALA A 57 -18.02 -28.89 9.27
CA ALA A 57 -18.23 -27.51 9.68
C ALA A 57 -17.04 -26.97 10.49
N ILE A 58 -16.46 -27.79 11.37
CA ILE A 58 -15.25 -27.46 12.13
C ILE A 58 -14.04 -27.39 11.20
N VAL A 59 -13.87 -28.36 10.28
CA VAL A 59 -12.76 -28.38 9.32
C VAL A 59 -12.78 -27.13 8.44
N GLU A 60 -13.95 -26.78 7.89
CA GLU A 60 -14.09 -25.55 7.10
C GLU A 60 -13.78 -24.28 7.90
N LYS A 61 -14.18 -24.22 9.18
CA LYS A 61 -13.87 -23.09 10.06
C LYS A 61 -12.35 -22.91 10.18
N TYR A 62 -11.62 -23.98 10.47
CA TYR A 62 -10.16 -23.90 10.59
C TYR A 62 -9.46 -23.70 9.26
N ALA A 63 -9.99 -24.25 8.15
CA ALA A 63 -9.49 -23.97 6.81
C ALA A 63 -9.58 -22.47 6.48
N ARG A 64 -10.71 -21.82 6.80
CA ARG A 64 -10.87 -20.36 6.66
C ARG A 64 -9.87 -19.56 7.49
N HIS A 65 -9.59 -19.98 8.73
CA HIS A 65 -8.60 -19.31 9.57
C HIS A 65 -7.16 -19.52 9.10
N SER A 66 -6.80 -20.74 8.65
CA SER A 66 -5.46 -21.07 8.14
C SER A 66 -5.05 -20.26 6.91
N GLN A 67 -6.03 -19.74 6.16
CA GLN A 67 -5.79 -18.86 5.02
C GLN A 67 -5.07 -17.55 5.41
N LEU A 68 -5.21 -17.13 6.67
CA LEU A 68 -4.61 -15.95 7.26
C LEU A 68 -3.25 -16.22 7.92
N VAL A 69 -2.67 -17.40 7.70
CA VAL A 69 -1.45 -17.94 8.35
C VAL A 69 -1.81 -18.66 9.66
N GLU A 70 -1.05 -18.45 10.73
CA GLU A 70 -1.20 -19.16 11.99
C GLU A 70 -2.50 -18.76 12.70
N ILE A 71 -3.09 -19.73 13.39
CA ILE A 71 -4.39 -19.59 14.04
C ILE A 71 -4.14 -19.26 15.51
N PHE A 72 -4.80 -18.20 15.99
CA PHE A 72 -4.74 -17.76 17.39
C PHE A 72 -6.15 -17.60 17.94
N GLU A 73 -6.29 -17.84 19.24
CA GLU A 73 -7.45 -17.37 19.99
C GLU A 73 -7.31 -15.86 20.24
N SER A 74 -8.40 -15.12 20.13
CA SER A 74 -8.40 -13.68 20.33
C SER A 74 -9.64 -13.23 21.08
N ASP A 75 -9.44 -12.53 22.20
CA ASP A 75 -10.53 -11.90 22.93
C ASP A 75 -11.09 -10.70 22.15
N ARG A 76 -12.39 -10.79 21.84
CA ARG A 76 -13.14 -9.72 21.17
C ARG A 76 -14.05 -8.94 22.12
N ALA A 77 -14.32 -9.44 23.32
CA ALA A 77 -15.29 -8.87 24.24
C ALA A 77 -14.74 -7.62 24.92
N THR A 78 -13.49 -7.65 25.39
CA THR A 78 -12.88 -6.54 26.15
C THR A 78 -12.94 -5.20 25.41
N LEU A 79 -12.56 -5.18 24.13
CA LEU A 79 -12.53 -3.96 23.31
C LEU A 79 -13.69 -3.85 22.31
N LYS A 80 -14.67 -4.75 22.37
CA LYS A 80 -15.77 -4.85 21.39
C LYS A 80 -15.25 -4.91 19.95
N SER A 81 -14.24 -5.73 19.71
CA SER A 81 -13.55 -5.84 18.42
C SER A 81 -14.50 -6.37 17.33
N HIS A 82 -14.70 -5.54 16.30
CA HIS A 82 -15.59 -5.76 15.14
C HIS A 82 -15.07 -6.78 14.12
N GLY A 83 -13.79 -7.18 14.18
CA GLY A 83 -13.23 -8.26 13.35
C GLY A 83 -12.70 -7.82 11.97
N VAL A 84 -12.43 -6.52 11.77
CA VAL A 84 -11.77 -6.01 10.54
C VAL A 84 -10.32 -5.63 10.86
N PHE A 85 -9.40 -6.00 9.97
CA PHE A 85 -7.98 -5.65 10.08
C PHE A 85 -7.74 -4.14 10.15
N ARG A 86 -6.61 -3.77 10.75
CA ARG A 86 -6.11 -2.41 10.91
C ARG A 86 -4.62 -2.36 10.54
N SER A 87 -4.15 -1.19 10.15
CA SER A 87 -2.72 -0.93 9.92
C SER A 87 -1.97 -0.77 11.23
N SER A 88 -0.67 -1.08 11.22
CA SER A 88 0.21 -0.89 12.36
C SER A 88 0.76 0.55 12.42
N PRO A 89 1.37 0.97 13.54
CA PRO A 89 2.08 2.24 13.63
C PRO A 89 3.15 2.43 12.55
N ARG A 90 3.78 1.35 12.07
CA ARG A 90 4.71 1.41 10.94
C ARG A 90 4.04 1.93 9.67
N GLY A 91 2.83 1.46 9.37
CA GLY A 91 2.05 1.93 8.24
C GLY A 91 1.66 3.40 8.39
N TRP A 92 1.17 3.78 9.58
CA TRP A 92 0.81 5.18 9.88
C TRP A 92 2.00 6.14 9.80
N PHE A 93 3.14 5.76 10.37
CA PHE A 93 4.37 6.53 10.30
C PHE A 93 4.80 6.74 8.85
N THR A 94 4.84 5.66 8.07
CA THR A 94 5.25 5.71 6.66
C THR A 94 4.33 6.62 5.85
N PHE A 95 3.01 6.46 6.00
CA PHE A 95 2.03 7.30 5.33
C PHE A 95 2.19 8.78 5.69
N GLY A 96 2.32 9.09 6.99
CA GLY A 96 2.49 10.46 7.45
C GLY A 96 3.75 11.12 6.87
N HIS A 97 4.90 10.45 6.95
CA HIS A 97 6.17 11.01 6.47
C HIS A 97 6.20 11.15 4.95
N ALA A 98 5.74 10.15 4.21
CA ALA A 98 5.65 10.23 2.75
C ALA A 98 4.72 11.38 2.32
N THR A 99 3.59 11.55 3.02
CA THR A 99 2.64 12.64 2.74
C THR A 99 3.23 14.00 3.07
N PHE A 100 3.85 14.19 4.24
CA PHE A 100 4.38 15.49 4.63
C PHE A 100 5.67 15.88 3.89
N ALA A 101 6.48 14.92 3.44
CA ALA A 101 7.67 15.23 2.63
C ALA A 101 7.32 16.03 1.37
N LEU A 102 6.16 15.75 0.75
CA LEU A 102 5.75 16.39 -0.50
C LEU A 102 5.41 17.89 -0.34
N PRO A 103 4.54 18.33 0.59
CA PRO A 103 4.35 19.75 0.89
C PRO A 103 5.63 20.46 1.33
N PHE A 104 6.52 19.79 2.06
CA PHE A 104 7.80 20.38 2.46
C PHE A 104 8.72 20.63 1.26
N PHE A 105 8.72 19.74 0.27
CA PHE A 105 9.42 19.97 -1.00
C PHE A 105 8.86 21.21 -1.73
N PHE A 106 7.52 21.34 -1.82
CA PHE A 106 6.90 22.54 -2.39
C PHE A 106 7.21 23.81 -1.59
N GLY A 107 7.16 23.74 -0.26
CA GLY A 107 7.51 24.84 0.63
C GLY A 107 8.97 25.27 0.45
N HIS A 108 9.90 24.31 0.32
CA HIS A 108 11.30 24.59 0.05
C HIS A 108 11.49 25.36 -1.28
N ASN A 109 10.89 24.88 -2.36
CA ASN A 109 10.99 25.54 -3.68
C ASN A 109 10.35 26.93 -3.67
N TRP A 110 9.18 27.06 -3.04
CA TRP A 110 8.48 28.33 -2.88
C TRP A 110 9.32 29.35 -2.12
N HIS A 111 9.81 29.00 -0.93
CA HIS A 111 10.60 29.91 -0.11
C HIS A 111 11.98 30.19 -0.72
N GLY A 112 12.60 29.20 -1.36
CA GLY A 112 13.87 29.36 -2.08
C GLY A 112 13.74 30.38 -3.21
N THR A 113 12.74 30.22 -4.07
CA THR A 113 12.46 31.15 -5.18
C THR A 113 12.14 32.55 -4.68
N ARG A 114 11.28 32.67 -3.64
CA ARG A 114 10.94 33.97 -3.04
C ARG A 114 12.16 34.68 -2.44
N THR A 115 13.12 33.92 -1.92
CA THR A 115 14.35 34.47 -1.34
C THR A 115 15.28 35.00 -2.42
N LEU A 116 15.47 34.23 -3.50
CA LEU A 116 16.38 34.60 -4.59
C LEU A 116 15.83 35.74 -5.46
N PHE A 117 14.55 35.70 -5.82
CA PHE A 117 13.88 36.67 -6.70
C PHE A 117 13.05 37.68 -5.91
N ARG A 118 13.59 38.12 -4.77
CA ARG A 118 12.87 39.04 -3.86
C ARG A 118 12.64 40.42 -4.50
N ASP A 119 13.61 40.88 -5.27
CA ASP A 119 13.61 42.14 -6.01
C ASP A 119 12.45 42.24 -7.01
N VAL A 120 12.15 41.16 -7.72
CA VAL A 120 11.06 41.09 -8.71
C VAL A 120 9.76 40.48 -8.16
N PHE A 121 9.65 40.27 -6.83
CA PHE A 121 8.51 39.56 -6.24
C PHE A 121 7.16 40.27 -6.46
N VAL A 122 7.16 41.61 -6.57
CA VAL A 122 5.96 42.43 -6.76
C VAL A 122 5.75 42.83 -8.23
N GLY A 123 6.63 42.38 -9.13
CA GLY A 123 6.64 42.74 -10.55
C GLY A 123 8.05 43.00 -11.07
N ILE A 124 8.21 42.99 -12.39
CA ILE A 124 9.45 43.34 -13.08
C ILE A 124 9.55 44.86 -13.31
N ASP A 125 10.76 45.35 -13.60
CA ASP A 125 10.98 46.72 -14.05
C ASP A 125 10.20 46.98 -15.37
N PRO A 126 9.37 48.04 -15.44
CA PRO A 126 8.67 48.39 -16.67
C PRO A 126 9.59 48.77 -17.85
N ASP A 127 10.83 49.17 -17.61
CA ASP A 127 11.75 49.69 -18.63
C ASP A 127 12.84 48.66 -19.08
N LEU A 128 12.53 47.36 -19.07
CA LEU A 128 13.51 46.26 -19.24
C LEU A 128 13.89 45.92 -20.71
N ASP A 129 13.29 46.59 -21.70
CA ASP A 129 13.22 46.12 -23.10
C ASP A 129 14.58 45.76 -23.75
N ALA A 130 15.59 46.62 -23.63
CA ALA A 130 16.87 46.39 -24.31
C ALA A 130 17.61 45.13 -23.80
N GLN A 131 17.40 44.72 -22.55
CA GLN A 131 18.13 43.60 -21.92
C GLN A 131 17.62 42.20 -22.35
N VAL A 132 16.41 42.12 -22.89
CA VAL A 132 15.79 40.87 -23.35
C VAL A 132 15.88 40.67 -24.86
N GLU A 133 16.34 41.69 -25.61
CA GLU A 133 16.53 41.61 -27.05
C GLU A 133 17.69 40.66 -27.43
N PHE A 134 17.45 39.87 -28.48
CA PHE A 134 18.43 38.91 -28.96
C PHE A 134 19.67 39.60 -29.55
N GLY A 135 20.84 39.27 -28.97
CA GLY A 135 22.12 39.65 -29.55
C GLY A 135 22.58 41.08 -29.29
N THR A 136 21.84 41.87 -28.49
CA THR A 136 22.21 43.24 -28.08
C THR A 136 23.45 43.26 -27.18
N PHE A 137 23.58 42.28 -26.30
CA PHE A 137 24.70 42.11 -25.37
C PHE A 137 25.50 40.84 -25.68
N GLN A 138 26.77 40.79 -25.27
CA GLN A 138 27.60 39.58 -25.36
C GLN A 138 27.27 38.59 -24.23
N LYS A 139 26.78 39.06 -23.08
CA LYS A 139 26.37 38.25 -21.94
C LYS A 139 24.97 38.66 -21.46
N VAL A 140 24.09 37.68 -21.26
CA VAL A 140 22.71 37.91 -20.78
C VAL A 140 22.73 38.48 -19.35
N GLY A 141 21.94 39.53 -19.11
CA GLY A 141 21.82 40.19 -17.80
C GLY A 141 23.00 41.09 -17.41
N ASP A 142 23.90 41.43 -18.34
CA ASP A 142 25.06 42.30 -18.08
C ASP A 142 25.11 43.50 -19.05
N PRO A 143 24.60 44.68 -18.63
CA PRO A 143 24.56 45.88 -19.46
C PRO A 143 25.95 46.41 -19.90
N THR A 144 27.03 46.00 -19.22
CA THR A 144 28.39 46.47 -19.56
C THR A 144 28.96 45.80 -20.81
N THR A 145 28.28 44.77 -21.33
CA THR A 145 28.76 43.93 -22.44
C THR A 145 28.05 44.21 -23.77
N ARG A 146 27.56 45.44 -24.00
CA ARG A 146 26.85 45.81 -25.24
C ARG A 146 27.76 45.61 -26.44
N LYS A 147 27.27 44.94 -27.50
CA LYS A 147 28.05 44.77 -28.73
C LYS A 147 28.30 46.12 -29.38
N GLN A 148 29.55 46.35 -29.78
CA GLN A 148 29.87 47.48 -30.66
C GLN A 148 29.39 47.13 -32.08
N VAL A 149 28.70 48.07 -32.71
CA VAL A 149 28.35 47.96 -34.13
C VAL A 149 29.64 48.06 -34.92
N VAL A 150 29.98 47.01 -35.68
CA VAL A 150 31.01 47.05 -36.72
C VAL A 150 30.41 47.64 -37.97
#